data_AF-A0A920NP56-F1
#
_entry.id   AF-A0A920NP56-F1
#
_cell.length_a   1.000
_cell.length_b   1.000
_cell.length_c   1.000
_cell.angle_alpha   90.00
_cell.angle_beta   90.00
_cell.angle_gamma   90.00
#
_symmetry.space_group_name_H-M   'P 1'
#
loop_
_entity.id
_entity.type
_entity.pdbx_description
1 polymer ?
#
loop_
_entity_poly.entity_id
_entity_poly.type
_entity_poly.pdbx_seq_one_letter_code
_entity_poly.pdbx_strand_id
1 'polypeptide(L)'
;MHSPINNSQIETFSGRKTDRGRVLIRFGRPTNIETYPTNENRNSYEIWHYDDSDDGFIFVFINNDTVSMFEQVHSNHPGEFQNYGWKDMVVRQSRN
;
A
#
# COMPACT_ATOMS: atom_id res chain seq x y z
N MET A 1 12.40 0.74 44.91
CA MET A 1 11.19 -0.10 44.74
C MET A 1 10.53 0.36 43.47
N HIS A 2 10.64 -0.43 42.41
CA HIS A 2 10.33 -0.02 41.04
C HIS A 2 8.82 0.15 40.85
N SER A 3 8.41 1.33 40.39
CA SER A 3 7.04 1.60 39.94
C SER A 3 6.68 0.68 38.78
N PRO A 4 5.46 0.13 38.72
CA PRO A 4 5.00 -0.60 37.55
C PRO A 4 4.94 0.38 36.37
N ILE A 5 5.68 0.09 35.31
CA ILE A 5 5.61 0.84 34.06
C ILE A 5 4.20 0.61 33.51
N ASN A 6 3.41 1.68 33.44
CA ASN A 6 2.10 1.68 32.81
C ASN A 6 2.25 1.23 31.35
N ASN A 7 1.61 0.12 31.00
CA ASN A 7 1.52 -0.40 29.62
C ASN A 7 0.70 0.51 28.67
N SER A 8 0.56 1.80 28.97
CA SER A 8 -0.12 2.80 28.16
C SER A 8 0.72 3.29 26.96
N GLN A 9 1.80 2.60 26.61
CA GLN A 9 2.69 2.94 25.48
C GLN A 9 2.83 1.81 24.46
N ILE A 10 2.02 0.76 24.56
CA ILE A 10 1.82 -0.17 23.45
C ILE A 10 0.75 0.42 22.52
N GLU A 11 1.07 1.56 21.90
CA GLU A 11 0.39 2.04 20.69
C GLU A 11 0.79 1.22 19.46
N THR A 12 1.07 -0.08 19.62
CA THR A 12 1.44 -0.97 18.51
C THR A 12 0.22 -1.59 17.81
N PHE A 13 -1.00 -1.19 18.18
CA PHE A 13 -2.25 -1.77 17.65
C PHE A 13 -2.89 -0.99 16.50
N SER A 14 -2.24 0.05 15.98
CA SER A 14 -2.62 0.68 14.69
C SER A 14 -1.64 0.37 13.56
N GLY A 15 -0.84 -0.70 13.71
CA GLY A 15 0.11 -1.17 12.68
C GLY A 15 -0.48 -2.18 11.68
N ARG A 16 -1.78 -2.48 11.73
CA ARG A 16 -2.35 -3.65 11.02
C ARG A 16 -3.79 -3.37 10.54
N LYS A 17 -3.92 -2.99 9.26
CA LYS A 17 -5.03 -3.35 8.34
C LYS A 17 -4.95 -2.69 6.96
N THR A 18 -3.86 -2.00 6.59
CA THR A 18 -3.65 -1.56 5.19
C THR A 18 -2.86 -2.63 4.44
N ASP A 19 -3.12 -2.80 3.15
CA ASP A 19 -2.42 -3.81 2.33
C ASP A 19 -0.91 -3.57 2.30
N ARG A 20 -0.48 -2.30 2.41
CA ARG A 20 0.93 -1.93 2.57
C ARG A 20 1.59 -2.59 3.77
N GLY A 21 0.92 -2.63 4.92
CA GLY A 21 1.43 -3.29 6.12
C GLY A 21 1.59 -4.80 5.93
N ARG A 22 0.64 -5.43 5.23
CA ARG A 22 0.71 -6.86 4.87
C ARG A 22 1.89 -7.15 3.94
N VAL A 23 2.08 -6.32 2.92
CA VAL A 23 3.18 -6.46 1.95
C VAL A 23 4.54 -6.25 2.63
N LEU A 24 4.69 -5.24 3.51
CA LEU A 24 5.91 -5.05 4.31
C LEU A 24 6.26 -6.25 5.19
N ILE A 25 5.26 -6.86 5.84
CA ILE A 25 5.48 -8.02 6.71
C ILE A 25 5.86 -9.26 5.88
N ARG A 26 5.29 -9.42 4.68
CA ARG A 26 5.48 -10.61 3.84
C ARG A 26 6.75 -10.56 2.99
N PHE A 27 7.05 -9.40 2.40
CA PHE A 27 8.13 -9.21 1.43
C PHE A 27 9.25 -8.30 1.95
N GLY A 28 9.08 -7.66 3.10
CA GLY A 28 10.05 -6.70 3.62
C GLY A 28 9.95 -5.34 2.95
N ARG A 29 11.03 -4.56 3.04
CA ARG A 29 11.08 -3.22 2.46
C ARG A 29 11.26 -3.30 0.94
N PRO A 30 10.49 -2.52 0.15
CA PRO A 30 10.71 -2.43 -1.28
C PRO A 30 12.07 -1.81 -1.60
N THR A 31 12.65 -2.19 -2.74
CA THR A 31 13.88 -1.61 -3.28
C THR A 31 13.66 -0.16 -3.70
N ASN A 32 12.52 0.13 -4.33
CA ASN A 32 12.16 1.48 -4.75
C ASN A 32 10.66 1.75 -4.54
N ILE A 33 10.31 2.99 -4.22
CA ILE A 33 8.92 3.42 -4.06
C ILE A 33 8.70 4.63 -4.97
N GLU A 34 7.84 4.48 -5.97
CA GLU A 34 7.35 5.59 -6.76
C GLU A 34 6.03 6.09 -6.17
N THR A 35 5.98 7.38 -5.84
CA THR A 35 4.78 8.02 -5.29
C THR A 35 4.20 8.98 -6.29
N TYR A 36 2.89 8.85 -6.51
CA TYR A 36 2.13 9.70 -7.41
C TYR A 36 1.10 10.46 -6.59
N PRO A 37 1.27 11.79 -6.42
CA PRO A 37 0.34 12.59 -5.64
C PRO A 37 -1.02 12.69 -6.33
N THR A 38 -2.05 12.95 -5.53
CA THR A 38 -3.41 13.23 -6.00
C THR A 38 -3.37 14.42 -6.96
N ASN A 39 -4.13 14.33 -8.04
CA ASN A 39 -4.40 15.47 -8.91
C ASN A 39 -5.91 15.60 -9.16
N GLU A 40 -6.31 16.54 -10.02
CA GLU A 40 -7.73 16.82 -10.31
C GLU A 40 -8.50 15.60 -10.87
N ASN A 41 -7.81 14.66 -11.54
CA ASN A 41 -8.41 13.55 -12.27
C ASN A 41 -8.07 12.16 -11.70
N ARG A 42 -7.18 12.05 -10.71
CA ARG A 42 -6.76 10.77 -10.10
C ARG A 42 -6.43 10.89 -8.63
N ASN A 43 -6.71 9.83 -7.90
CA ASN A 43 -6.29 9.68 -6.51
C ASN A 43 -4.78 9.46 -6.42
N SER A 44 -4.18 9.72 -5.26
CA SER A 44 -2.78 9.37 -5.03
C SER A 44 -2.61 7.85 -5.04
N TYR A 45 -1.49 7.40 -5.59
CA TYR A 45 -1.13 5.98 -5.60
C TYR A 45 0.38 5.82 -5.48
N GLU A 46 0.80 4.64 -5.05
CA GLU A 46 2.20 4.29 -4.87
C GLU A 46 2.48 2.98 -5.61
N ILE A 47 3.65 2.91 -6.25
CA ILE A 47 4.17 1.68 -6.87
C ILE A 47 5.43 1.29 -6.13
N TRP A 48 5.36 0.14 -5.46
CA TRP A 48 6.47 -0.42 -4.71
C TRP A 48 7.14 -1.48 -5.56
N HIS A 49 8.42 -1.29 -5.82
CA HIS A 49 9.25 -2.17 -6.62
C HIS A 49 10.13 -3.02 -5.71
N TYR A 50 10.14 -4.31 -5.97
CA TYR A 50 11.00 -5.31 -5.36
C TYR A 50 11.85 -5.90 -6.46
N ASP A 51 13.09 -5.42 -6.57
CA ASP A 51 14.06 -5.95 -7.51
C ASP A 51 14.72 -7.18 -6.90
N ASP A 52 14.23 -8.36 -7.27
CA ASP A 52 14.87 -9.64 -6.91
C ASP A 52 15.53 -10.34 -8.13
N SER A 53 15.16 -10.02 -9.38
CA SER A 53 15.71 -10.57 -10.66
C SER A 53 15.07 -9.89 -11.91
N ASP A 54 15.46 -10.30 -13.13
CA ASP A 54 15.15 -9.75 -14.48
C ASP A 54 13.74 -9.14 -14.76
N ASP A 55 12.68 -9.51 -14.03
CA ASP A 55 11.31 -8.97 -14.24
C ASP A 55 10.76 -8.20 -13.02
N GLY A 56 11.43 -8.30 -11.86
CA GLY A 56 11.05 -7.68 -10.59
C GLY A 56 9.61 -8.00 -10.12
N PHE A 57 9.27 -7.57 -8.92
CA PHE A 57 7.87 -7.52 -8.49
C PHE A 57 7.43 -6.11 -8.21
N ILE A 58 6.21 -5.78 -8.61
CA ILE A 58 5.55 -4.53 -8.32
C ILE A 58 4.29 -4.77 -7.49
N PHE A 59 4.02 -3.83 -6.59
CA PHE A 59 2.78 -3.72 -5.86
C PHE A 59 2.25 -2.31 -6.02
N VAL A 60 1.02 -2.18 -6.47
CA VAL A 60 0.36 -0.90 -6.69
C VAL A 60 -0.69 -0.70 -5.61
N PHE A 61 -0.58 0.41 -4.90
CA PHE A 61 -1.50 0.80 -3.85
C PHE A 61 -2.17 2.12 -4.20
N ILE A 62 -3.49 2.19 -4.10
CA ILE A 62 -4.24 3.44 -4.29
C ILE A 62 -4.68 3.94 -2.92
N ASN A 63 -4.52 5.24 -2.69
CA ASN A 63 -5.14 5.88 -1.54
C ASN A 63 -6.65 6.02 -1.78
N ASN A 64 -7.43 5.27 -1.02
CA ASN A 64 -8.87 5.38 -1.05
C ASN A 64 -9.30 6.47 -0.07
N ASP A 65 -9.56 7.67 -0.58
CA ASP A 65 -10.01 8.84 0.20
C ASP A 65 -11.28 8.56 1.02
N THR A 66 -12.15 7.66 0.56
CA THR A 66 -13.39 7.29 1.27
C THR A 66 -13.13 6.48 2.54
N VAL A 67 -12.07 5.65 2.53
CA VAL A 67 -11.73 4.74 3.63
C VAL A 67 -10.47 5.21 4.37
N SER A 68 -9.78 6.25 3.86
CA SER A 68 -8.50 6.77 4.34
C SER A 68 -7.43 5.67 4.48
N MET A 69 -7.45 4.70 3.57
CA MET A 69 -6.58 3.53 3.60
C MET A 69 -6.00 3.26 2.21
N PHE A 70 -4.78 2.73 2.18
CA PHE A 70 -4.14 2.28 0.95
C PHE A 70 -4.53 0.83 0.67
N GLU A 71 -5.20 0.64 -0.45
CA GLU A 71 -5.67 -0.64 -0.94
C GLU A 71 -4.74 -1.13 -2.06
N GLN A 72 -4.35 -2.40 -2.01
CA GLN A 72 -3.60 -3.00 -3.11
C GLN A 72 -4.55 -3.32 -4.25
N VAL A 73 -4.30 -2.68 -5.39
CA VAL A 73 -5.13 -2.87 -6.59
C VAL A 73 -4.46 -3.75 -7.63
N HIS A 74 -3.13 -3.89 -7.61
CA HIS A 74 -2.41 -4.70 -8.57
C HIS A 74 -1.08 -5.19 -8.01
N SER A 75 -0.67 -6.38 -8.43
CA SER A 75 0.69 -6.87 -8.35
C SER A 75 0.99 -7.75 -9.57
N ASN A 76 2.25 -7.82 -9.98
CA ASN A 76 2.72 -8.80 -10.96
C ASN A 76 3.20 -10.12 -10.30
N HIS A 77 3.19 -10.20 -8.96
CA HIS A 77 3.62 -11.38 -8.22
C HIS A 77 2.60 -12.53 -8.40
N PRO A 78 3.02 -13.75 -8.78
CA PRO A 78 2.11 -14.84 -9.19
C PRO A 78 1.19 -15.36 -8.08
N GLY A 79 1.45 -15.01 -6.82
CA GLY A 79 0.62 -15.33 -5.65
C GLY A 79 -0.21 -14.16 -5.10
N GLU A 80 -0.32 -13.06 -5.83
CA GLU A 80 -0.96 -11.81 -5.38
C GLU A 80 -2.04 -11.36 -6.36
N PHE A 81 -2.89 -10.42 -5.92
CA PHE A 81 -4.00 -9.92 -6.74
C PHE A 81 -3.47 -9.15 -7.97
N GLN A 82 -3.75 -9.69 -9.17
CA GLN A 82 -3.34 -9.09 -10.43
C GLN A 82 -4.56 -8.46 -11.12
N ASN A 83 -4.55 -7.15 -11.28
CA ASN A 83 -5.57 -6.44 -12.05
C ASN A 83 -4.91 -5.51 -13.07
N TYR A 84 -4.89 -5.87 -14.34
CA TYR A 84 -4.28 -5.02 -15.38
C TYR A 84 -5.06 -3.73 -15.65
N GLY A 85 -6.33 -3.65 -15.22
CA GLY A 85 -7.17 -2.44 -15.27
C GLY A 85 -6.97 -1.48 -14.08
N TRP A 86 -5.94 -1.68 -13.24
CA TRP A 86 -5.71 -0.82 -12.08
C TRP A 86 -5.52 0.67 -12.43
N LYS A 87 -5.04 0.96 -13.64
CA LYS A 87 -4.91 2.34 -14.13
C LYS A 87 -6.26 3.04 -14.24
N ASP A 88 -7.33 2.32 -14.55
CA ASP A 88 -8.68 2.90 -14.58
C ASP A 88 -9.25 3.09 -13.16
N MET A 89 -8.68 2.40 -12.17
CA MET A 89 -9.05 2.57 -10.76
C MET A 89 -8.39 3.79 -10.13
N VAL A 90 -7.20 4.20 -10.59
CA VAL A 90 -6.58 5.46 -10.12
C VAL A 90 -7.31 6.67 -10.65
N VAL A 91 -7.91 6.57 -11.85
CA VAL A 91 -8.70 7.64 -12.44
C VAL A 91 -9.96 7.83 -11.61
N ARG A 92 -10.16 9.06 -11.14
CA ARG A 92 -11.33 9.47 -10.40
C ARG A 92 -12.49 9.47 -11.39
N GLN A 93 -13.26 8.38 -11.44
CA GLN A 93 -14.43 8.32 -12.30
C GLN A 93 -15.42 9.38 -11.84
N SER A 94 -15.52 10.47 -12.61
CA SER A 94 -16.70 11.32 -12.61
C SER A 94 -17.83 10.46 -13.17
N ARG A 95 -18.60 9.83 -12.28
CA ARG A 95 -19.90 9.27 -12.63
C ARG A 95 -20.78 10.45 -12.98
N ASN A 96 -20.89 10.74 -14.26
CA ASN A 96 -21.91 11.62 -14.83
C ASN A 96 -23.26 10.91 -14.87
#